data_AF-A0A7J4RWN8-F1
#
_entry.id   AF-A0A7J4RWN8-F1
#
_cell.length_a   1.000
_cell.length_b   1.000
_cell.length_c   1.000
_cell.angle_alpha   90.00
_cell.angle_beta   90.00
_cell.angle_gamma   90.00
#
_symmetry.space_group_name_H-M   'P 1'
#
loop_
_entity.id
_entity.type
_entity.pdbx_description
1 polymer ?
#
loop_
_entity_poly.entity_id
_entity_poly.type
_entity_poly.pdbx_seq_one_letter_code
_entity_poly.pdbx_strand_id
1 'polypeptide(L)'
;MDEDERSVPDDDWDVIPVKPDRRGPKTIAMLLFLGGILILFLAYTDYQSHNLADIPDADVERLLETPNSQSDIPITNEQYQQFHDDARDSGGYLIRAIGLAISGLLVIVGSINLYRLYSSGPKIATTGAVIGFISGLYGSHLVRIASDDNLSGALLLTYEIYVYLCGTCMFLCGAFSALPLINARSRAALTDGSARVKLVKDTEFTEAE
;
A
#
# COMPACT_ATOMS: atom_id res chain seq x y z
N MET A 1 32.45 -4.57 65.01
CA MET A 1 32.99 -3.51 64.14
C MET A 1 32.36 -3.81 62.80
N ASP A 2 31.29 -3.09 62.53
CA ASP A 2 30.24 -3.47 61.60
C ASP A 2 30.68 -3.19 60.17
N GLU A 3 30.78 -4.25 59.37
CA GLU A 3 30.90 -4.14 57.92
C GLU A 3 29.50 -3.91 57.36
N ASP A 4 29.09 -2.63 57.33
CA ASP A 4 27.92 -2.19 56.57
C ASP A 4 28.17 -2.51 55.08
N GLU A 5 27.57 -3.60 54.62
CA GLU A 5 27.33 -3.87 53.22
C GLU A 5 26.62 -2.64 52.63
N ARG A 6 27.39 -1.81 51.92
CA ARG A 6 26.85 -0.76 51.06
C ARG A 6 26.12 -1.45 49.92
N SER A 7 24.84 -1.78 50.14
CA SER A 7 23.91 -2.18 49.11
C SER A 7 23.84 -1.05 48.09
N VAL A 8 24.39 -1.28 46.91
CA VAL A 8 24.14 -0.43 45.74
C VAL A 8 22.62 -0.38 45.58
N PRO A 9 21.99 0.81 45.50
CA PRO A 9 20.56 0.89 45.21
C PRO A 9 20.28 0.08 43.95
N ASP A 10 19.34 -0.85 44.03
CA ASP A 10 18.85 -1.57 42.86
C ASP A 10 18.23 -0.50 41.95
N ASP A 11 18.99 -0.11 40.95
CA ASP A 11 18.70 1.02 40.09
C ASP A 11 17.57 0.53 39.17
N ASP A 12 16.32 0.71 39.64
CA ASP A 12 15.08 0.29 38.98
C ASP A 12 14.84 1.13 37.72
N TRP A 13 15.74 1.00 36.75
CA TRP A 13 15.59 1.46 35.38
C TRP A 13 14.60 0.57 34.61
N ASP A 14 13.99 -0.42 35.26
CA ASP A 14 13.34 -1.55 34.61
C ASP A 14 11.95 -1.23 34.03
N VAL A 15 11.35 -0.07 34.32
CA VAL A 15 10.06 0.28 33.72
C VAL A 15 9.90 1.78 33.46
N ILE A 16 10.53 2.30 32.40
CA ILE A 16 10.03 3.54 31.80
C ILE A 16 8.73 3.19 31.03
N PRO A 17 7.54 3.61 31.49
CA PRO A 17 6.30 3.24 30.83
C PRO A 17 6.21 3.87 29.45
N VAL A 18 6.03 3.04 28.42
CA VAL A 18 5.87 3.48 27.04
C VAL A 18 4.56 4.26 26.91
N LYS A 19 4.64 5.59 26.84
CA LYS A 19 3.46 6.44 26.64
C LYS A 19 2.83 6.19 25.27
N PRO A 20 1.54 5.75 25.20
CA PRO A 20 0.85 5.50 23.94
C PRO A 20 0.81 6.75 23.05
N ASP A 21 1.16 6.60 21.77
CA ASP A 21 0.95 7.63 20.76
C ASP A 21 -0.25 7.30 19.89
N ARG A 22 -1.35 8.03 20.12
CA ARG A 22 -2.61 7.87 19.38
C ARG A 22 -2.68 8.73 18.10
N ARG A 23 -1.83 9.74 17.95
CA ARG A 23 -1.88 10.66 16.79
C ARG A 23 -1.15 10.05 15.60
N GLY A 24 0.04 9.50 15.81
CA GLY A 24 0.83 8.86 14.74
C GLY A 24 0.05 7.82 13.92
N PRO A 25 -0.55 6.78 14.56
CA PRO A 25 -1.34 5.77 13.86
C PRO A 25 -2.54 6.33 13.09
N LYS A 26 -3.19 7.38 13.62
CA LYS A 26 -4.33 8.02 12.95
C LYS A 26 -3.92 8.81 11.71
N THR A 27 -2.78 9.49 11.75
CA THR A 27 -2.23 10.18 10.57
C THR A 27 -1.84 9.17 9.49
N ILE A 28 -1.18 8.07 9.88
CA ILE A 28 -0.85 6.97 8.96
C ILE A 28 -2.13 6.39 8.35
N ALA A 29 -3.19 6.18 9.15
CA ALA A 29 -4.47 5.70 8.65
C ALA A 29 -5.07 6.62 7.57
N MET A 30 -5.05 7.94 7.76
CA MET A 30 -5.55 8.88 6.75
C MET A 30 -4.75 8.79 5.44
N LEU A 31 -3.42 8.71 5.52
CA LEU A 31 -2.55 8.56 4.35
C LEU A 31 -2.82 7.24 3.61
N LEU A 32 -2.95 6.13 4.34
CA LEU A 32 -3.27 4.83 3.76
C LEU A 32 -4.67 4.80 3.14
N PHE A 33 -5.65 5.50 3.73
CA PHE A 33 -6.98 5.60 3.15
C PHE A 33 -6.97 6.27 1.78
N LEU A 34 -6.28 7.42 1.65
CA LEU A 34 -6.11 8.12 0.38
C LEU A 34 -5.31 7.27 -0.63
N GLY A 35 -4.24 6.62 -0.17
CA GLY A 35 -3.46 5.70 -0.99
C GLY A 35 -4.29 4.51 -1.48
N GLY A 36 -5.16 3.95 -0.65
CA GLY A 36 -6.07 2.87 -1.02
C GLY A 36 -7.07 3.27 -2.11
N ILE A 37 -7.58 4.50 -2.07
CA ILE A 37 -8.44 5.04 -3.13
C ILE A 37 -7.67 5.16 -4.45
N LEU A 38 -6.44 5.69 -4.41
CA LEU A 38 -5.57 5.78 -5.59
C LEU A 38 -5.29 4.39 -6.19
N ILE A 39 -5.02 3.38 -5.35
CA ILE A 39 -4.83 2.00 -5.80
C ILE A 39 -6.09 1.47 -6.50
N LEU A 40 -7.29 1.73 -5.99
CA LEU A 40 -8.54 1.32 -6.63
C LEU A 40 -8.76 2.03 -7.98
N PHE A 41 -8.38 3.30 -8.09
CA PHE A 41 -8.44 4.01 -9.37
C PHE A 41 -7.51 3.37 -10.40
N LEU A 42 -6.29 3.03 -10.02
CA LEU A 42 -5.34 2.31 -10.89
C LEU A 42 -5.89 0.93 -11.29
N ALA A 43 -6.47 0.19 -10.35
CA ALA A 43 -7.11 -1.09 -10.63
C ALA A 43 -8.25 -0.95 -11.66
N TYR A 44 -9.03 0.12 -11.58
CA TYR A 44 -10.09 0.42 -12.54
C TYR A 44 -9.54 0.77 -13.92
N THR A 45 -8.45 1.55 -14.01
CA THR A 45 -7.81 1.83 -15.29
C THR A 45 -7.25 0.57 -15.94
N ASP A 46 -6.59 -0.31 -15.16
CA ASP A 46 -6.09 -1.60 -15.66
C ASP A 46 -7.25 -2.50 -16.14
N TYR A 47 -8.38 -2.49 -15.42
CA TYR A 47 -9.58 -3.22 -15.82
C TYR A 47 -10.16 -2.69 -17.14
N GLN A 48 -10.17 -1.38 -17.34
CA GLN A 48 -10.60 -0.81 -18.62
C GLN A 48 -9.67 -1.20 -19.76
N SER A 49 -8.35 -1.08 -19.56
CA SER A 49 -7.36 -1.50 -20.56
C SER A 49 -7.50 -2.97 -20.94
N HIS A 50 -7.79 -3.85 -19.98
CA HIS A 50 -8.03 -5.27 -20.29
C HIS A 50 -9.30 -5.51 -21.12
N ASN A 51 -10.36 -4.75 -20.90
CA ASN A 51 -11.64 -4.94 -21.61
C ASN A 51 -11.72 -4.22 -22.95
N LEU A 52 -10.79 -3.30 -23.21
CA LEU A 52 -10.75 -2.56 -24.46
C LEU A 52 -10.10 -3.43 -25.54
N ALA A 53 -10.88 -3.78 -26.55
CA ALA A 53 -10.41 -4.63 -27.64
C ALA A 53 -9.32 -3.95 -28.46
N ASP A 54 -9.67 -2.80 -29.02
CA ASP A 54 -8.75 -1.93 -29.74
C ASP A 54 -8.87 -0.53 -29.16
N ILE A 55 -7.74 0.18 -29.07
CA ILE A 55 -7.74 1.60 -28.74
C ILE A 55 -8.16 2.38 -29.99
N PRO A 56 -9.05 3.39 -29.93
CA PRO A 56 -9.40 4.17 -31.12
C PRO A 56 -8.14 4.78 -31.77
N ASP A 57 -8.00 4.67 -33.10
CA ASP A 57 -6.80 5.13 -33.83
C ASP A 57 -6.45 6.60 -33.54
N ALA A 58 -7.47 7.46 -33.41
CA ALA A 58 -7.27 8.86 -33.06
C ALA A 58 -6.68 9.06 -31.66
N ASP A 59 -6.98 8.17 -30.71
CA ASP A 59 -6.40 8.20 -29.37
C ASP A 59 -4.96 7.67 -29.39
N VAL A 60 -4.69 6.61 -30.18
CA VAL A 60 -3.34 6.09 -30.39
C VAL A 60 -2.44 7.14 -31.03
N GLU A 61 -2.90 7.77 -32.11
CA GLU A 61 -2.13 8.81 -32.80
C GLU A 61 -1.79 9.98 -31.88
N ARG A 62 -2.74 10.37 -31.01
CA ARG A 62 -2.52 11.39 -29.99
C ARG A 62 -1.54 10.95 -28.90
N LEU A 63 -1.58 9.69 -28.48
CA LEU A 63 -0.63 9.12 -27.52
C LEU A 63 0.79 9.05 -28.09
N LEU A 64 0.90 8.80 -29.40
CA LEU A 64 2.17 8.65 -30.10
C LEU A 64 2.76 9.97 -30.61
N GLU A 65 1.98 11.05 -30.70
CA GLU A 65 2.42 12.36 -31.20
C GLU A 65 3.72 12.84 -30.52
N THR A 66 3.73 12.88 -29.19
CA THR A 66 4.91 13.35 -28.43
C THR A 66 6.08 12.35 -28.51
N PRO A 67 5.89 11.05 -28.21
CA PRO A 67 6.97 10.07 -28.33
C PRO A 67 7.62 10.00 -29.72
N ASN A 68 6.82 10.05 -30.79
CA ASN A 68 7.32 10.00 -32.16
C ASN A 68 8.03 11.29 -32.56
N SER A 69 7.65 12.44 -32.00
CA SER A 69 8.39 13.70 -32.22
C SER A 69 9.80 13.70 -31.60
N GLN A 70 10.08 12.77 -30.69
CA GLN A 70 11.32 12.67 -29.93
C GLN A 70 12.17 11.45 -30.29
N SER A 71 11.70 10.62 -31.24
CA SER A 71 12.35 9.36 -31.64
C SER A 71 12.75 9.41 -33.11
N ASP A 72 13.96 8.90 -33.40
CA ASP A 72 14.42 8.70 -34.78
C ASP A 72 13.68 7.54 -35.48
N ILE A 73 13.07 6.64 -34.70
CA ILE A 73 12.27 5.50 -35.17
C ILE A 73 10.83 5.70 -34.68
N PRO A 74 9.92 6.18 -35.54
CA PRO A 74 8.53 6.40 -35.15
C PRO A 74 7.81 5.06 -34.97
N ILE A 75 7.00 4.98 -33.91
CA ILE A 75 6.10 3.86 -33.62
C ILE A 75 4.83 4.06 -34.43
N THR A 76 4.39 3.03 -35.17
CA THR A 76 3.12 3.09 -35.90
C THR A 76 1.93 2.77 -35.01
N ASN A 77 0.72 3.16 -35.44
CA ASN A 77 -0.49 2.82 -34.70
C ASN A 77 -0.66 1.30 -34.56
N GLU A 78 -0.31 0.54 -35.60
CA GLU A 78 -0.39 -0.92 -35.59
C GLU A 78 0.58 -1.53 -34.58
N GLN A 79 1.80 -1.01 -34.46
CA GLN A 79 2.77 -1.47 -33.46
C GLN A 79 2.26 -1.20 -32.03
N TYR A 80 1.65 -0.04 -31.80
CA TYR A 80 1.09 0.28 -30.50
C TYR A 80 -0.14 -0.56 -30.17
N GLN A 81 -0.99 -0.87 -31.15
CA GLN A 81 -2.10 -1.81 -30.96
C GLN A 81 -1.61 -3.21 -30.65
N GLN A 82 -0.58 -3.68 -31.35
CA GLN A 82 -0.02 -5.00 -31.09
C GLN A 82 0.60 -5.09 -29.69
N PHE A 83 1.27 -4.03 -29.23
CA PHE A 83 1.67 -3.91 -27.83
C PHE A 83 0.47 -4.03 -26.88
N HIS A 84 -0.63 -3.31 -27.13
CA HIS A 84 -1.82 -3.32 -26.28
C HIS A 84 -2.45 -4.71 -26.23
N ASP A 85 -2.55 -5.38 -27.37
CA ASP A 85 -3.05 -6.74 -27.49
C ASP A 85 -2.17 -7.74 -26.74
N ASP A 86 -0.86 -7.72 -26.96
CA ASP A 86 0.07 -8.61 -26.26
C ASP A 86 0.07 -8.38 -24.74
N ALA A 87 -0.05 -7.11 -24.30
CA ALA A 87 -0.17 -6.76 -22.88
C ALA A 87 -1.50 -7.25 -22.27
N ARG A 88 -2.58 -7.28 -23.06
CA ARG A 88 -3.88 -7.81 -22.67
C ARG A 88 -3.88 -9.33 -22.63
N ASP A 89 -3.36 -9.99 -23.66
CA ASP A 89 -3.35 -11.44 -23.85
C ASP A 89 -2.39 -12.15 -22.89
N SER A 90 -1.27 -11.49 -22.53
CA SER A 90 -0.40 -11.95 -21.44
C SER A 90 -1.10 -11.95 -20.08
N GLY A 91 -2.27 -11.32 -19.96
CA GLY A 91 -3.01 -11.16 -18.72
C GLY A 91 -2.44 -10.10 -17.78
N GLY A 92 -1.44 -9.32 -18.22
CA GLY A 92 -0.78 -8.30 -17.41
C GLY A 92 -1.76 -7.29 -16.80
N TYR A 93 -2.64 -6.72 -17.64
CA TYR A 93 -3.70 -5.80 -17.20
C TYR A 93 -4.67 -6.46 -16.21
N LEU A 94 -5.10 -7.69 -16.48
CA LEU A 94 -6.08 -8.39 -15.63
C LEU A 94 -5.51 -8.71 -14.24
N ILE A 95 -4.28 -9.20 -14.18
CA ILE A 95 -3.61 -9.52 -12.91
C ILE A 95 -3.44 -8.25 -12.07
N ARG A 96 -3.01 -7.15 -12.71
CA ARG A 96 -2.93 -5.84 -12.03
C ARG A 96 -4.30 -5.39 -11.54
N ALA A 97 -5.32 -5.43 -12.38
CA ALA A 97 -6.67 -5.00 -12.04
C ALA A 97 -7.22 -5.74 -10.81
N ILE A 98 -7.21 -7.07 -10.83
CA ILE A 98 -7.75 -7.87 -9.72
C ILE A 98 -6.89 -7.72 -8.46
N GLY A 99 -5.57 -7.82 -8.61
CA GLY A 99 -4.65 -7.77 -7.47
C GLY A 99 -4.64 -6.40 -6.78
N LEU A 100 -4.62 -5.32 -7.55
CA LEU A 100 -4.73 -3.96 -7.02
C LEU A 100 -6.12 -3.67 -6.46
N ALA A 101 -7.20 -4.20 -7.05
CA ALA A 101 -8.54 -4.06 -6.48
C ALA A 101 -8.62 -4.70 -5.07
N ILE A 102 -8.14 -5.94 -4.93
CA ILE A 102 -8.10 -6.64 -3.64
C ILE A 102 -7.21 -5.88 -2.64
N SER A 103 -6.02 -5.46 -3.07
CA SER A 103 -5.09 -4.65 -2.28
C SER A 103 -5.74 -3.37 -1.78
N GLY A 104 -6.33 -2.57 -2.68
CA GLY A 104 -6.96 -1.29 -2.36
C GLY A 104 -8.11 -1.45 -1.36
N LEU A 105 -8.96 -2.47 -1.53
CA LEU A 105 -10.03 -2.77 -0.57
C LEU A 105 -9.49 -3.12 0.82
N LEU A 106 -8.48 -3.99 0.89
CA LEU A 106 -7.84 -4.37 2.16
C LEU A 106 -7.15 -3.18 2.83
N VAL A 107 -6.46 -2.33 2.07
CA VAL A 107 -5.81 -1.11 2.59
C VAL A 107 -6.86 -0.12 3.11
N ILE A 108 -8.01 0.03 2.43
CA ILE A 108 -9.11 0.89 2.91
C ILE A 108 -9.72 0.33 4.19
N VAL A 109 -10.07 -0.96 4.24
CA VAL A 109 -10.63 -1.58 5.45
C VAL A 109 -9.61 -1.53 6.61
N GLY A 110 -8.35 -1.81 6.32
CA GLY A 110 -7.25 -1.73 7.27
C GLY A 110 -7.03 -0.33 7.81
N SER A 111 -7.11 0.69 6.96
CA SER A 111 -6.95 2.10 7.36
C SER A 111 -8.11 2.58 8.24
N ILE A 112 -9.37 2.22 7.93
CA ILE A 112 -10.53 2.52 8.78
C ILE A 112 -10.35 1.90 10.19
N ASN A 113 -9.92 0.65 10.25
CA ASN A 113 -9.67 -0.04 11.53
C ASN A 113 -8.45 0.56 12.27
N LEU A 114 -7.40 0.94 11.56
CA LEU A 114 -6.23 1.60 12.14
C LEU A 114 -6.58 2.99 12.71
N TYR A 115 -7.46 3.74 12.04
CA TYR A 115 -7.96 5.02 12.54
C TYR A 115 -8.73 4.87 13.86
N ARG A 116 -9.45 3.75 14.00
CA ARG A 116 -10.11 3.33 15.26
C ARG A 116 -9.15 2.74 16.29
N LEU A 117 -7.85 2.70 15.99
CA LEU A 117 -6.79 2.12 16.84
C LEU A 117 -6.99 0.62 17.11
N TYR A 118 -7.63 -0.11 16.20
CA TYR A 118 -7.70 -1.56 16.27
C TYR A 118 -6.43 -2.20 15.72
N SER A 119 -5.88 -3.16 16.47
CA SER A 119 -4.69 -3.91 16.06
C SER A 119 -4.89 -4.77 14.81
N SER A 120 -6.14 -5.02 14.40
CA SER A 120 -6.47 -5.63 13.12
C SER A 120 -6.20 -4.71 11.92
N GLY A 121 -6.32 -3.39 12.09
CA GLY A 121 -6.15 -2.41 11.02
C GLY A 121 -4.82 -2.50 10.28
N PRO A 122 -3.68 -2.32 10.96
CA PRO A 122 -2.39 -2.38 10.29
C PRO A 122 -2.09 -3.77 9.73
N LYS A 123 -2.56 -4.86 10.37
CA LYS A 123 -2.39 -6.23 9.85
C LYS A 123 -3.09 -6.40 8.50
N ILE A 124 -4.37 -5.99 8.40
CA ILE A 124 -5.15 -6.07 7.16
C ILE A 124 -4.51 -5.20 6.07
N ALA A 125 -4.12 -3.97 6.42
CA ALA A 125 -3.49 -3.04 5.47
C ALA A 125 -2.14 -3.59 4.95
N THR A 126 -1.30 -4.18 5.81
CA THR A 126 -0.03 -4.79 5.41
C THR A 126 -0.26 -6.00 4.51
N THR A 127 -1.22 -6.87 4.82
CA THR A 127 -1.56 -8.00 3.94
C THR A 127 -2.02 -7.50 2.57
N GLY A 128 -2.87 -6.48 2.52
CA GLY A 128 -3.31 -5.85 1.27
C GLY A 128 -2.13 -5.31 0.46
N ALA A 129 -1.23 -4.56 1.10
CA ALA A 129 -0.05 -4.01 0.45
C ALA A 129 0.88 -5.10 -0.13
N VAL A 130 1.06 -6.22 0.58
CA VAL A 130 1.86 -7.35 0.07
C VAL A 130 1.21 -7.98 -1.16
N ILE A 131 -0.11 -8.21 -1.13
CA ILE A 131 -0.84 -8.74 -2.29
C ILE A 131 -0.66 -7.81 -3.49
N GLY A 132 -0.91 -6.51 -3.31
CA GLY A 132 -0.77 -5.52 -4.37
C GLY A 132 0.67 -5.36 -4.87
N PHE A 133 1.67 -5.54 -4.00
CA PHE A 133 3.08 -5.50 -4.40
C PHE A 133 3.41 -6.66 -5.35
N ILE A 134 3.03 -7.88 -4.97
CA ILE A 134 3.28 -9.08 -5.77
C ILE A 134 2.52 -9.01 -7.10
N SER A 135 1.21 -8.75 -7.06
CA SER A 135 0.38 -8.70 -8.27
C SER A 135 0.74 -7.51 -9.16
N GLY A 136 1.01 -6.35 -8.56
CA GLY A 136 1.38 -5.13 -9.26
C GLY A 136 2.70 -5.28 -10.00
N LEU A 137 3.74 -5.79 -9.34
CA LEU A 137 5.02 -6.06 -9.97
C LEU A 137 4.92 -7.13 -11.06
N TYR A 138 4.28 -8.26 -10.76
CA TYR A 138 4.17 -9.35 -11.72
C TYR A 138 3.41 -8.93 -12.98
N GLY A 139 2.23 -8.31 -12.82
CA GLY A 139 1.46 -7.85 -13.97
C GLY A 139 2.10 -6.67 -14.70
N SER A 140 2.78 -5.74 -14.01
CA SER A 140 3.58 -4.70 -14.66
C SER A 140 4.73 -5.28 -15.49
N HIS A 141 5.37 -6.34 -14.99
CA HIS A 141 6.44 -7.00 -15.71
C HIS A 141 5.94 -7.66 -17.00
N LEU A 142 4.75 -8.24 -16.99
CA LEU A 142 4.13 -8.80 -18.21
C LEU A 142 3.84 -7.71 -19.25
N VAL A 143 3.29 -6.57 -18.83
CA VAL A 143 3.08 -5.40 -19.72
C VAL A 143 4.41 -4.90 -20.27
N ARG A 144 5.47 -4.89 -19.47
CA ARG A 144 6.81 -4.50 -19.94
C ARG A 144 7.34 -5.47 -21.00
N ILE A 145 7.18 -6.78 -20.82
CA ILE A 145 7.62 -7.75 -21.84
C ILE A 145 6.91 -7.48 -23.17
N ALA A 146 5.60 -7.25 -23.14
CA ALA A 146 4.85 -6.87 -24.34
C ALA A 146 5.36 -5.56 -24.98
N SER A 147 5.83 -4.61 -24.17
CA SER A 147 6.44 -3.37 -24.67
C SER A 147 7.82 -3.60 -25.29
N ASP A 148 8.62 -4.52 -24.75
CA ASP A 148 9.95 -4.84 -25.29
C ASP A 148 9.86 -5.47 -26.69
N ASP A 149 8.79 -6.23 -26.95
CA ASP A 149 8.58 -6.92 -28.23
C ASP A 149 8.07 -5.99 -29.35
N ASN A 150 7.36 -4.91 -29.00
CA ASN A 150 6.58 -4.10 -29.96
C ASN A 150 6.97 -2.61 -30.01
N LEU A 151 7.53 -2.07 -28.93
CA LEU A 151 7.81 -0.64 -28.79
C LEU A 151 9.31 -0.36 -28.77
N SER A 152 9.66 0.89 -29.02
CA SER A 152 11.05 1.34 -29.01
C SER A 152 11.18 2.74 -28.40
N GLY A 153 12.42 3.15 -28.11
CA GLY A 153 12.71 4.50 -27.64
C GLY A 153 12.04 4.86 -26.31
N ALA A 154 11.43 6.05 -26.25
CA ALA A 154 10.90 6.62 -25.01
C ALA A 154 9.72 5.82 -24.41
N LEU A 155 8.91 5.16 -25.24
CA LEU A 155 7.75 4.40 -24.78
C LEU A 155 8.17 3.13 -24.03
N LEU A 156 9.18 2.41 -24.53
CA LEU A 156 9.75 1.24 -23.85
C LEU A 156 10.30 1.61 -22.48
N LEU A 157 11.08 2.71 -22.41
CA LEU A 157 11.61 3.21 -21.13
C LEU A 157 10.48 3.62 -20.17
N THR A 158 9.37 4.16 -20.69
CA THR A 158 8.21 4.55 -19.88
C THR A 158 7.59 3.34 -19.18
N TYR A 159 7.42 2.22 -19.90
CA TYR A 159 6.90 0.98 -19.31
C TYR A 159 7.89 0.31 -18.35
N GLU A 160 9.20 0.45 -18.60
CA GLU A 160 10.21 0.01 -17.63
C GLU A 160 10.15 0.82 -16.32
N ILE A 161 10.12 2.16 -16.41
CA ILE A 161 9.96 3.05 -15.25
C ILE A 161 8.65 2.74 -14.51
N TYR A 162 7.58 2.42 -15.24
CA TYR A 162 6.28 2.09 -14.67
C TYR A 162 6.34 0.88 -13.72
N VAL A 163 7.12 -0.17 -14.07
CA VAL A 163 7.36 -1.33 -13.20
C VAL A 163 8.02 -0.90 -11.89
N TYR A 164 9.10 -0.11 -11.97
CA TYR A 164 9.83 0.35 -10.78
C TYR A 164 9.00 1.28 -9.91
N LEU A 165 8.22 2.17 -10.52
CA LEU A 165 7.33 3.08 -9.80
C LEU A 165 6.25 2.30 -9.05
N CYS A 166 5.62 1.31 -9.69
CA CYS A 166 4.62 0.46 -9.05
C CYS A 166 5.20 -0.28 -7.83
N GLY A 167 6.38 -0.90 -8.00
CA GLY A 167 7.08 -1.58 -6.91
C GLY A 167 7.40 -0.66 -5.74
N THR A 168 7.97 0.52 -6.03
CA THR A 168 8.37 1.50 -5.00
C THR A 168 7.15 2.02 -4.23
N CYS A 169 6.07 2.37 -4.93
CA CYS A 169 4.84 2.85 -4.30
C CYS A 169 4.21 1.78 -3.40
N MET A 170 4.10 0.54 -3.87
CA MET A 170 3.53 -0.55 -3.08
C MET A 170 4.42 -0.92 -1.88
N PHE A 171 5.74 -0.86 -2.04
CA PHE A 171 6.67 -1.03 -0.93
C PHE A 171 6.47 0.04 0.15
N LEU A 172 6.34 1.31 -0.24
CA LEU A 172 6.07 2.41 0.68
C LEU A 172 4.72 2.25 1.38
N CYS A 173 3.66 1.86 0.66
CA CYS A 173 2.37 1.53 1.27
C CYS A 173 2.50 0.43 2.32
N GLY A 174 3.27 -0.63 2.01
CA GLY A 174 3.60 -1.70 2.94
C GLY A 174 4.33 -1.19 4.18
N ALA A 175 5.40 -0.41 4.00
CA ALA A 175 6.18 0.16 5.09
C ALA A 175 5.31 1.02 6.03
N PHE A 176 4.53 1.96 5.48
CA PHE A 176 3.64 2.80 6.30
C PHE A 176 2.57 1.99 7.03
N SER A 177 2.02 0.95 6.40
CA SER A 177 1.04 0.07 7.04
C SER A 177 1.63 -0.76 8.20
N ALA A 178 2.90 -1.13 8.11
CA ALA A 178 3.59 -1.95 9.11
C ALA A 178 4.17 -1.13 10.27
N LEU A 179 4.46 0.17 10.08
CA LEU A 179 5.03 1.05 11.12
C LEU A 179 4.26 0.99 12.46
N PRO A 180 2.92 1.02 12.51
CA PRO A 180 2.17 0.93 13.77
C PRO A 180 2.38 -0.40 14.53
N LEU A 181 2.81 -1.47 13.87
CA LEU A 181 3.08 -2.77 14.48
C LEU A 181 4.49 -2.83 15.09
N ILE A 182 5.45 -2.14 14.49
CA ILE A 182 6.87 -2.20 14.86
C ILE A 182 7.21 -1.14 15.92
N ASN A 183 6.62 0.06 15.82
CA ASN A 183 6.87 1.13 16.78
C ASN A 183 6.17 0.84 18.13
N ALA A 184 6.95 0.71 19.21
CA ALA A 184 6.46 0.40 20.55
C ALA A 184 5.37 1.37 21.05
N ARG A 185 5.50 2.67 20.78
CA ARG A 185 4.52 3.69 21.22
C ARG A 185 3.20 3.61 20.45
N SER A 186 3.29 3.34 19.15
CA SER A 186 2.13 3.11 18.29
C SER A 186 1.43 1.81 18.66
N ARG A 187 2.20 0.74 18.89
CA ARG A 187 1.68 -0.57 19.29
C ARG A 187 0.95 -0.50 20.63
N ALA A 188 1.49 0.25 21.60
CA ALA A 188 0.82 0.52 22.86
C ALA A 188 -0.53 1.25 22.69
N ALA A 189 -0.64 2.16 21.72
CA ALA A 189 -1.90 2.83 21.40
C ALA A 189 -2.94 1.90 20.77
N LEU A 190 -2.50 0.87 20.02
CA LEU A 190 -3.40 -0.14 19.45
C LEU A 190 -3.94 -1.09 20.52
N THR A 191 -3.12 -1.45 21.51
CA THR A 191 -3.57 -2.29 22.65
C THR A 191 -4.57 -1.56 23.53
N ASP A 192 -4.37 -0.25 23.72
CA ASP A 192 -5.26 0.62 24.49
C ASP A 192 -6.60 0.84 23.76
N GLY A 193 -6.58 1.11 22.45
CA GLY A 193 -7.79 1.22 21.64
C GLY A 193 -8.58 -0.09 21.45
N SER A 194 -7.93 -1.24 21.66
CA SER A 194 -8.57 -2.56 21.64
C SER A 194 -8.95 -3.09 23.03
N ALA A 195 -8.63 -2.35 24.10
CA ALA A 195 -9.05 -2.70 25.44
C ALA A 195 -10.59 -2.56 25.54
N ARG A 196 -11.27 -3.71 25.66
CA ARG A 196 -12.68 -3.76 26.01
C ARG A 196 -12.87 -3.00 27.32
N VAL A 197 -13.79 -2.04 27.35
CA VAL A 197 -14.26 -1.42 28.60
C VAL A 197 -14.66 -2.55 29.55
N LYS A 198 -13.84 -2.81 30.56
CA LYS A 198 -14.26 -3.67 31.67
C LYS A 198 -15.25 -2.84 32.47
N LEU A 199 -16.53 -3.21 32.41
CA LEU A 199 -17.52 -2.72 33.35
C LEU A 199 -17.04 -3.12 34.75
N VAL A 200 -16.55 -2.16 35.52
CA VAL A 200 -16.38 -2.33 36.96
C VAL A 200 -17.80 -2.44 37.50
N LYS A 201 -18.16 -3.59 38.06
CA LYS A 201 -19.41 -3.70 38.80
C LYS A 201 -19.26 -2.79 40.02
N ASP A 202 -20.07 -1.74 40.09
CA ASP A 202 -20.22 -0.90 41.27
C ASP A 202 -20.49 -1.80 42.47
N THR A 203 -19.46 -2.02 43.27
CA THR A 203 -19.58 -2.72 44.55
C THR A 203 -19.29 -1.64 45.59
N GLU A 204 -20.37 -1.20 46.23
CA GLU A 204 -20.44 -0.43 47.48
C GLU A 204 -20.04 1.05 47.42
N PHE A 205 -20.93 1.88 46.88
CA PHE A 205 -21.20 3.18 47.51
C PHE A 205 -22.02 2.92 48.77
N THR A 206 -21.35 2.72 49.91
CA THR A 206 -22.01 2.84 51.21
C THR A 206 -22.25 4.33 51.44
N GLU A 207 -23.51 4.77 51.44
CA GLU A 207 -23.89 6.07 51.99
C GLU A 207 -23.45 6.09 53.46
N ALA A 208 -22.49 6.96 53.78
CA ALA A 208 -22.22 7.35 55.16
C ALA A 208 -23.25 8.43 55.52
N GLU A 209 -24.05 8.11 56.53
CA GLU A 209 -25.06 8.93 57.21
C GLU A 209 -24.49 10.26 57.75
#